data_AF-A0A6J7W027-F1
#
_entry.id   AF-A0A6J7W027-F1
#
_cell.length_a   1.000
_cell.length_b   1.000
_cell.length_c   1.000
_cell.angle_alpha   90.00
_cell.angle_beta   90.00
_cell.angle_gamma   90.00
#
_symmetry.space_group_name_H-M   'P 1'
#
loop_
_entity.id
_entity.type
_entity.pdbx_description
1 polymer ?
#
loop_
_entity_poly.entity_id
_entity_poly.type
_entity_poly.pdbx_seq_one_letter_code
_entity_poly.pdbx_strand_id
1 'polypeptide(L)'
;MVFTIPEGLHPDLNPLAWLVGTWRGKGRGEYPNVPAFEFAQEVVFNHDGRPFLNYFSRSWILDAEGEVVRPGASEVGFWRAKPNNVLEVNFSHNTGITEGWVGQFDGPKIQLVMDQGYSAPTAKIVTAGVRLYGLVAGELFFAYDMAAEGQELQAHIWSSLERQSD
;
A
#
# COMPACT_ATOMS: atom_id res chain seq x y z
N MET A 1 12.91 -12.19 -11.71
CA MET A 1 12.25 -13.51 -11.88
C MET A 1 11.05 -13.34 -12.80
N VAL A 2 10.71 -14.33 -13.63
CA VAL A 2 9.58 -14.24 -14.56
C VAL A 2 8.29 -14.43 -13.77
N PHE A 3 7.39 -13.46 -13.83
CA PHE A 3 6.07 -13.50 -13.21
C PHE A 3 5.20 -14.58 -13.86
N THR A 4 4.53 -15.42 -13.05
CA THR A 4 3.54 -16.40 -13.51
C THR A 4 2.18 -16.08 -12.91
N ILE A 5 1.10 -16.24 -13.68
CA ILE A 5 -0.25 -16.04 -13.18
C ILE A 5 -0.52 -17.08 -12.08
N PRO A 6 -0.91 -16.65 -10.86
CA PRO A 6 -1.24 -17.57 -9.77
C PRO A 6 -2.37 -18.53 -10.15
N GLU A 7 -2.21 -19.80 -9.78
CA GLU A 7 -3.24 -20.81 -10.01
C GLU A 7 -4.52 -20.47 -9.23
N GLY A 8 -5.68 -20.59 -9.88
CA GLY A 8 -6.98 -20.30 -9.24
C GLY A 8 -7.26 -18.80 -9.01
N LEU A 9 -6.45 -17.89 -9.58
CA LEU A 9 -6.76 -16.47 -9.58
C LEU A 9 -8.04 -16.20 -10.39
N HIS A 10 -8.96 -15.40 -9.83
CA HIS A 10 -10.18 -15.02 -10.53
C HIS A 10 -9.86 -14.20 -11.79
N PRO A 11 -10.54 -14.42 -12.94
CA PRO A 11 -10.22 -13.70 -14.19
C PRO A 11 -10.24 -12.17 -14.09
N ASP A 12 -11.16 -11.60 -13.32
CA ASP A 12 -11.22 -10.15 -13.04
C ASP A 12 -9.94 -9.59 -12.42
N LEU A 13 -9.14 -10.44 -11.77
CA LEU A 13 -7.89 -10.05 -11.10
C LEU A 13 -6.65 -10.27 -11.97
N ASN A 14 -6.78 -10.83 -13.17
CA ASN A 14 -5.65 -11.05 -14.09
C ASN A 14 -4.80 -9.79 -14.31
N PRO A 15 -5.37 -8.56 -14.45
CA PRO A 15 -4.56 -7.34 -14.57
C PRO A 15 -3.72 -7.01 -13.34
N LEU A 16 -4.12 -7.50 -12.16
CA LEU A 16 -3.46 -7.29 -10.88
C LEU A 16 -2.62 -8.47 -10.44
N ALA A 17 -2.52 -9.52 -11.26
CA ALA A 17 -1.86 -10.76 -10.89
C ALA A 17 -0.40 -10.53 -10.50
N TRP A 18 0.24 -9.51 -11.07
CA TRP A 18 1.60 -9.10 -10.73
C TRP A 18 1.77 -8.65 -9.27
N LEU A 19 0.73 -8.28 -8.54
CA LEU A 19 0.82 -7.93 -7.12
C LEU A 19 0.94 -9.16 -6.23
N VAL A 20 0.36 -10.30 -6.63
CA VAL A 20 0.21 -11.49 -5.77
C VAL A 20 1.57 -12.01 -5.30
N GLY A 21 1.69 -12.27 -4.01
CA GLY A 21 2.92 -12.73 -3.34
C GLY A 21 3.36 -11.81 -2.20
N THR A 22 4.54 -12.10 -1.68
CA THR A 22 5.18 -11.35 -0.60
C THR A 22 6.26 -10.42 -1.15
N TRP A 23 6.29 -9.19 -0.64
CA TRP A 23 7.23 -8.13 -1.00
C TRP A 23 7.90 -7.59 0.26
N ARG A 24 9.21 -7.40 0.22
CA ARG A 24 9.97 -6.81 1.34
C ARG A 24 10.98 -5.79 0.84
N GLY A 25 11.19 -4.74 1.60
CA GLY A 25 12.19 -3.75 1.29
C GLY A 25 12.19 -2.61 2.30
N LYS A 26 12.63 -1.45 1.84
CA LYS A 26 12.77 -0.26 2.67
C LYS A 26 12.10 0.94 2.02
N GLY A 27 11.79 1.92 2.85
CA GLY A 27 11.24 3.19 2.43
C GLY A 27 11.69 4.32 3.33
N ARG A 28 11.33 5.53 2.91
CA ARG A 28 11.61 6.76 3.63
C ARG A 28 10.33 7.56 3.76
N GLY A 29 10.20 8.23 4.90
CA GLY A 29 9.10 9.13 5.17
C GLY A 29 9.56 10.47 5.71
N GLU A 30 8.79 11.50 5.40
CA GLU A 30 8.90 12.82 5.99
C GLU A 30 7.54 13.50 5.98
N TYR A 31 7.32 14.44 6.90
CA TYR A 31 6.11 15.26 6.93
C TYR A 31 6.39 16.53 7.73
N PRO A 32 5.71 17.68 7.53
CA PRO A 32 6.08 18.95 8.16
C PRO A 32 6.26 18.91 9.69
N ASN A 33 5.50 18.08 10.39
CA ASN A 33 5.55 17.92 11.85
C ASN A 33 6.18 16.59 12.31
N VAL A 34 6.84 15.87 11.40
CA VAL A 34 7.44 14.56 11.65
C VAL A 34 8.85 14.55 11.06
N PRO A 35 9.90 14.37 11.88
CA PRO A 35 11.27 14.24 11.37
C PRO A 35 11.37 13.13 10.33
N ALA A 36 12.26 13.30 9.35
CA ALA A 36 12.50 12.26 8.36
C ALA A 36 12.87 10.93 9.06
N PHE A 37 12.30 9.84 8.56
CA PHE A 37 12.49 8.51 9.11
C PHE A 37 12.65 7.48 8.00
N GLU A 38 13.33 6.37 8.31
CA GLU A 38 13.42 5.21 7.44
C GLU A 38 12.64 4.05 8.05
N PHE A 39 12.12 3.20 7.19
CA PHE A 39 11.36 2.04 7.61
C PHE A 39 11.64 0.83 6.73
N ALA A 40 11.64 -0.36 7.33
CA ALA A 40 11.48 -1.61 6.61
C ALA A 40 9.98 -1.90 6.44
N GLN A 41 9.60 -2.56 5.37
CA GLN A 41 8.22 -2.88 5.07
C GLN A 41 8.10 -4.30 4.50
N GLU A 42 7.06 -5.00 4.89
CA GLU A 42 6.59 -6.22 4.24
C GLU A 42 5.14 -6.00 3.79
N VAL A 43 4.86 -6.38 2.54
CA VAL A 43 3.53 -6.35 1.95
C VAL A 43 3.20 -7.72 1.39
N VAL A 44 1.99 -8.20 1.66
CA VAL A 44 1.47 -9.46 1.16
C VAL A 44 0.16 -9.21 0.42
N PHE A 45 0.11 -9.65 -0.83
CA PHE A 45 -1.12 -9.77 -1.60
C PHE A 45 -1.45 -11.24 -1.80
N ASN A 46 -2.67 -11.64 -1.48
CA ASN A 46 -3.13 -13.02 -1.64
C ASN A 46 -4.55 -13.06 -2.23
N HIS A 47 -5.03 -14.23 -2.63
CA HIS A 47 -6.39 -14.43 -3.14
C HIS A 47 -6.97 -15.77 -2.65
N ASP A 48 -8.28 -15.90 -2.70
CA ASP A 48 -9.00 -17.14 -2.40
C ASP A 48 -9.89 -17.62 -3.56
N GLY A 49 -9.63 -17.07 -4.76
CA GLY A 49 -10.34 -17.41 -6.01
C GLY A 49 -11.59 -16.59 -6.28
N ARG A 50 -11.99 -15.69 -5.36
CA ARG A 50 -13.05 -14.70 -5.56
C ARG A 50 -12.50 -13.40 -6.17
N PRO A 51 -13.35 -12.49 -6.68
CA PRO A 51 -12.91 -11.27 -7.38
C PRO A 51 -12.43 -10.15 -6.45
N PHE A 52 -11.47 -10.47 -5.57
CA PHE A 52 -10.71 -9.51 -4.77
C PHE A 52 -9.35 -10.09 -4.36
N LEU A 53 -8.37 -9.22 -4.09
CA LEU A 53 -7.14 -9.58 -3.38
C LEU A 53 -7.29 -9.26 -1.89
N ASN A 54 -6.78 -10.14 -1.04
CA ASN A 54 -6.45 -9.88 0.35
C ASN A 54 -5.12 -9.12 0.40
N TYR A 55 -5.05 -8.11 1.27
CA TYR A 55 -3.88 -7.25 1.41
C TYR A 55 -3.50 -7.12 2.88
N PHE A 56 -2.21 -7.28 3.18
CA PHE A 56 -1.64 -6.97 4.49
C PHE A 56 -0.29 -6.28 4.31
N SER A 57 -0.09 -5.18 5.02
CA SER A 57 1.17 -4.44 5.08
C SER A 57 1.54 -4.20 6.52
N ARG A 58 2.82 -4.40 6.85
CA ARG A 58 3.40 -4.08 8.15
C ARG A 58 4.77 -3.45 7.94
N SER A 59 5.12 -2.52 8.81
CA SER A 59 6.38 -1.81 8.75
C SER A 59 7.08 -1.76 10.10
N TRP A 60 8.36 -1.42 10.06
CA TRP A 60 9.22 -1.26 11.23
C TRP A 60 10.10 -0.03 11.02
N ILE A 61 10.21 0.81 12.05
CA ILE A 61 11.09 1.97 12.01
C ILE A 61 12.54 1.51 12.18
N LEU A 62 13.43 2.11 11.41
CA LEU A 62 14.87 1.83 11.43
C LEU A 62 15.63 2.97 12.11
N ASP A 63 16.77 2.64 12.73
CA ASP A 63 17.79 3.62 13.13
C ASP A 63 18.77 3.96 11.98
N ALA A 64 19.81 4.73 12.29
CA ALA A 64 20.80 5.18 11.31
C ALA A 64 21.69 4.03 10.78
N GLU A 65 21.81 2.96 11.56
CA GLU A 65 22.54 1.74 11.22
C GLU A 65 21.67 0.77 10.40
N GLY A 66 20.37 1.04 10.27
CA GLY A 66 19.41 0.24 9.53
C GLY A 66 18.80 -0.90 10.33
N GLU A 67 18.95 -0.88 11.66
CA GLU A 67 18.40 -1.87 12.59
C GLU A 67 16.98 -1.51 13.01
N VAL A 68 16.17 -2.54 13.27
CA VAL A 68 14.77 -2.35 13.67
C VAL A 68 14.70 -1.85 15.11
N VAL A 69 14.17 -0.64 15.31
CA VAL A 69 13.99 -0.07 16.64
C VAL A 69 12.59 -0.31 17.23
N ARG A 70 11.55 -0.35 16.39
CA ARG A 70 10.17 -0.65 16.81
C ARG A 70 9.23 -0.94 15.64
N PRO A 71 8.07 -1.57 15.87
CA PRO A 71 6.99 -1.62 14.89
C PRO A 71 6.52 -0.23 14.45
N GLY A 72 6.12 -0.14 13.18
CA GLY A 72 5.57 1.04 12.53
C GLY A 72 4.08 0.90 12.24
N ALA A 73 3.66 1.44 11.09
CA ALA A 73 2.29 1.33 10.59
C ALA A 73 1.99 -0.10 10.13
N SER A 74 0.75 -0.52 10.34
CA SER A 74 0.20 -1.75 9.77
C SER A 74 -1.19 -1.48 9.20
N GLU A 75 -1.46 -2.02 8.03
CA GLU A 75 -2.76 -1.92 7.36
C GLU A 75 -3.18 -3.24 6.72
N VAL A 76 -4.48 -3.50 6.70
CA VAL A 76 -5.08 -4.74 6.19
C VAL A 76 -6.37 -4.44 5.44
N GLY A 77 -6.63 -5.14 4.34
CA GLY A 77 -7.83 -4.87 3.57
C GLY A 77 -7.99 -5.69 2.31
N PHE A 78 -8.82 -5.17 1.39
CA PHE A 78 -9.21 -5.83 0.16
C PHE A 78 -9.11 -4.91 -1.05
N TRP A 79 -8.65 -5.46 -2.17
CA TRP A 79 -8.53 -4.77 -3.45
C TRP A 79 -9.46 -5.41 -4.47
N ARG A 80 -10.29 -4.63 -5.14
CA ARG A 80 -11.35 -5.11 -6.04
C ARG A 80 -11.21 -4.45 -7.41
N ALA A 81 -10.81 -5.24 -8.40
CA ALA A 81 -10.83 -4.80 -9.79
C ALA A 81 -12.28 -4.70 -10.30
N LYS A 82 -12.54 -3.68 -11.13
CA LYS A 82 -13.83 -3.37 -11.72
C LYS A 82 -13.70 -3.14 -13.23
N PRO A 83 -14.81 -3.17 -14.00
CA PRO A 83 -14.79 -2.79 -15.40
C PRO A 83 -14.17 -1.41 -15.62
N ASN A 84 -13.65 -1.16 -16.83
CA ASN A 84 -12.98 0.09 -17.23
C ASN A 84 -11.74 0.42 -16.38
N ASN A 85 -11.00 -0.61 -15.97
CA ASN A 85 -9.78 -0.51 -15.19
C ASN A 85 -9.93 0.23 -13.85
N VAL A 86 -11.14 0.25 -13.29
CA VAL A 86 -11.39 0.86 -12.00
C VAL A 86 -10.91 -0.07 -10.88
N LEU A 87 -10.30 0.51 -9.86
CA LEU A 87 -9.85 -0.20 -8.66
C LEU A 87 -10.49 0.42 -7.43
N GLU A 88 -11.17 -0.41 -6.65
CA GLU A 88 -11.68 -0.07 -5.32
C GLU A 88 -10.80 -0.75 -4.28
N VAL A 89 -10.37 -0.01 -3.26
CA VAL A 89 -9.60 -0.57 -2.15
C VAL A 89 -10.19 -0.11 -0.83
N ASN A 90 -10.38 -1.05 0.10
CA ASN A 90 -10.76 -0.75 1.47
C ASN A 90 -9.75 -1.37 2.42
N PHE A 91 -9.15 -0.58 3.31
CA PHE A 91 -8.29 -1.10 4.36
C PHE A 91 -8.44 -0.34 5.67
N SER A 92 -8.03 -1.02 6.74
CA SER A 92 -7.99 -0.50 8.09
C SER A 92 -6.55 -0.46 8.61
N HIS A 93 -6.26 0.57 9.38
CA HIS A 93 -4.97 0.85 9.99
C HIS A 93 -4.96 0.47 11.46
N ASN A 94 -3.81 0.06 11.98
CA ASN A 94 -3.60 -0.16 13.41
C ASN A 94 -3.78 1.11 14.27
N THR A 95 -3.84 2.28 13.65
CA THR A 95 -4.06 3.60 14.28
C THR A 95 -5.53 3.96 14.49
N GLY A 96 -6.48 3.08 14.12
CA GLY A 96 -7.92 3.31 14.30
C GLY A 96 -8.57 4.09 13.16
N ILE A 97 -8.02 4.00 11.95
CA ILE A 97 -8.54 4.61 10.72
C ILE A 97 -8.95 3.49 9.76
N THR A 98 -10.08 3.65 9.07
CA THR A 98 -10.48 2.79 7.95
C THR A 98 -10.76 3.69 6.76
N GLU A 99 -10.25 3.34 5.59
CA GLU A 99 -10.28 4.20 4.41
C GLU A 99 -10.78 3.43 3.19
N GLY A 100 -11.55 4.13 2.36
CA GLY A 100 -11.96 3.73 1.03
C GLY A 100 -11.19 4.53 -0.02
N TRP A 101 -10.65 3.83 -1.00
CA TRP A 101 -9.82 4.39 -2.05
C TRP A 101 -10.36 3.96 -3.41
N VAL A 102 -10.32 4.87 -4.37
CA VAL A 102 -10.77 4.62 -5.74
C VAL A 102 -9.71 5.13 -6.70
N GLY A 103 -9.50 4.40 -7.79
CA GLY A 103 -8.62 4.87 -8.85
C GLY A 103 -8.59 3.93 -10.04
N GLN A 104 -7.45 3.91 -10.73
CA GLN A 104 -7.29 3.16 -11.97
C GLN A 104 -5.99 2.40 -12.01
N PHE A 105 -6.00 1.31 -12.79
CA PHE A 105 -4.80 0.56 -13.15
C PHE A 105 -4.55 0.60 -14.66
N ASP A 106 -3.28 0.64 -15.06
CA ASP A 106 -2.86 0.52 -16.45
C ASP A 106 -1.57 -0.30 -16.49
N GLY A 107 -1.68 -1.54 -16.96
CA GLY A 107 -0.61 -2.53 -16.83
C GLY A 107 -0.12 -2.64 -15.37
N PRO A 108 1.19 -2.59 -15.12
CA PRO A 108 1.75 -2.68 -13.79
C PRO A 108 1.89 -1.31 -13.09
N LYS A 109 0.96 -0.38 -13.33
CA LYS A 109 0.87 0.92 -12.67
C LYS A 109 -0.53 1.10 -12.10
N ILE A 110 -0.62 1.58 -10.87
CA ILE A 110 -1.88 1.83 -10.16
C ILE A 110 -1.82 3.21 -9.51
N GLN A 111 -2.86 4.01 -9.71
CA GLN A 111 -3.04 5.27 -9.00
C GLN A 111 -4.37 5.25 -8.26
N LEU A 112 -4.36 5.61 -6.98
CA LEU A 112 -5.52 5.66 -6.10
C LEU A 112 -5.62 7.03 -5.45
N VAL A 113 -6.85 7.47 -5.22
CA VAL A 113 -7.19 8.65 -4.42
C VAL A 113 -8.11 8.21 -3.29
N MET A 114 -7.89 8.75 -2.09
CA MET A 114 -8.77 8.52 -0.96
C MET A 114 -10.14 9.14 -1.26
N ASP A 115 -11.19 8.33 -1.16
CA ASP A 115 -12.57 8.79 -1.35
C ASP A 115 -13.17 9.20 -0.01
N GLN A 116 -13.17 8.29 0.97
CA GLN A 116 -13.72 8.52 2.30
C GLN A 116 -12.97 7.70 3.36
N GLY A 117 -13.11 8.09 4.62
CA GLY A 117 -12.59 7.32 5.74
C GLY A 117 -13.38 7.51 7.02
N TYR A 118 -13.26 6.53 7.91
CA TYR A 118 -13.67 6.62 9.30
C TYR A 118 -12.43 6.74 10.18
N SER A 119 -12.49 7.63 11.17
CA SER A 119 -11.46 7.77 12.21
C SER A 119 -12.10 7.54 13.57
N ALA A 120 -11.48 6.69 14.38
CA ALA A 120 -11.84 6.55 15.79
C ALA A 120 -11.64 7.88 16.54
N PRO A 121 -12.32 8.13 17.67
CA PRO A 121 -12.23 9.41 18.39
C PRO A 121 -10.82 9.85 18.81
N THR A 122 -9.89 8.92 18.94
CA THR A 122 -8.49 9.17 19.32
C THR A 122 -7.52 9.14 18.15
N ALA A 123 -7.99 8.87 16.92
CA ALA A 123 -7.15 8.77 15.75
C ALA A 123 -6.79 10.16 15.19
N LYS A 124 -5.59 10.26 14.63
CA LYS A 124 -5.19 11.43 13.84
C LYS A 124 -5.85 11.35 12.48
N ILE A 125 -6.64 12.36 12.13
CA ILE A 125 -7.50 12.31 10.94
C ILE A 125 -6.67 12.57 9.69
N VAL A 126 -6.73 11.64 8.74
CA VAL A 126 -6.30 11.82 7.36
C VAL A 126 -7.49 12.35 6.57
N THR A 127 -7.31 13.48 5.88
CA THR A 127 -8.39 14.18 5.15
C THR A 127 -8.32 13.97 3.64
N ALA A 128 -7.15 13.65 3.11
CA ALA A 128 -6.97 13.28 1.70
C ALA A 128 -5.69 12.45 1.54
N GLY A 129 -5.65 11.68 0.46
CA GLY A 129 -4.48 10.90 0.13
C GLY A 129 -4.42 10.51 -1.34
N VAL A 130 -3.21 10.37 -1.87
CA VAL A 130 -2.94 9.85 -3.22
C VAL A 130 -1.88 8.77 -3.10
N ARG A 131 -2.17 7.57 -3.61
CA ARG A 131 -1.22 6.46 -3.64
C ARG A 131 -0.86 6.10 -5.07
N LEU A 132 0.43 5.91 -5.34
CA LEU A 132 0.94 5.42 -6.61
C LEU A 132 1.69 4.11 -6.34
N TYR A 133 1.37 3.08 -7.12
CA TYR A 133 2.09 1.82 -7.11
C TYR A 133 2.59 1.50 -8.52
N GLY A 134 3.76 0.88 -8.63
CA GLY A 134 4.32 0.47 -9.91
C GLY A 134 5.28 -0.70 -9.80
N LEU A 135 5.28 -1.60 -10.78
CA LEU A 135 6.36 -2.58 -10.94
C LEU A 135 7.50 -1.95 -11.77
N VAL A 136 8.63 -1.68 -11.14
CA VAL A 136 9.80 -1.09 -11.81
C VAL A 136 11.01 -1.96 -11.54
N ALA A 137 11.71 -2.39 -12.60
CA ALA A 137 12.86 -3.29 -12.51
C ALA A 137 12.61 -4.59 -11.73
N GLY A 138 11.34 -5.02 -11.58
CA GLY A 138 10.96 -6.21 -10.82
C GLY A 138 10.63 -5.96 -9.34
N GLU A 139 10.71 -4.72 -8.89
CA GLU A 139 10.36 -4.28 -7.53
C GLU A 139 9.00 -3.56 -7.51
N LEU A 140 8.27 -3.74 -6.42
CA LEU A 140 7.06 -2.99 -6.13
C LEU A 140 7.45 -1.63 -5.53
N PHE A 141 7.31 -0.60 -6.34
CA PHE A 141 7.41 0.79 -5.91
C PHE A 141 6.07 1.28 -5.36
N PHE A 142 6.13 2.05 -4.29
CA PHE A 142 5.00 2.69 -3.65
C PHE A 142 5.36 4.13 -3.28
N ALA A 143 4.42 5.05 -3.51
CA ALA A 143 4.46 6.41 -3.00
C ALA A 143 3.09 6.80 -2.45
N TYR A 144 3.09 7.56 -1.37
CA TYR A 144 1.88 8.06 -0.72
C TYR A 144 2.05 9.52 -0.34
N ASP A 145 1.16 10.33 -0.91
CA ASP A 145 0.95 11.73 -0.54
C ASP A 145 -0.25 11.79 0.40
N MET A 146 -0.14 12.57 1.47
CA MET A 146 -1.11 12.65 2.55
C MET A 146 -1.45 14.10 2.90
N ALA A 147 -2.72 14.37 3.17
CA ALA A 147 -3.18 15.55 3.89
C ALA A 147 -3.69 15.11 5.27
N ALA A 148 -3.05 15.58 6.33
CA ALA A 148 -3.41 15.26 7.71
C ALA A 148 -2.89 16.35 8.66
N GLU A 149 -3.45 16.41 9.87
CA GLU A 149 -2.95 17.31 10.94
C GLU A 149 -2.82 18.78 10.49
N GLY A 150 -3.79 19.26 9.71
CA GLY A 150 -3.84 20.64 9.20
C GLY A 150 -2.91 20.96 8.03
N GLN A 151 -2.19 19.97 7.49
CA GLN A 151 -1.34 20.12 6.32
C GLN A 151 -2.10 19.84 5.02
N GLU A 152 -1.74 20.55 3.95
CA GLU A 152 -2.22 20.25 2.59
C GLU A 152 -1.60 18.95 2.06
N LEU A 153 -2.21 18.40 1.00
CA LEU A 153 -1.77 17.18 0.34
C LEU A 153 -0.34 17.33 -0.17
N GLN A 154 0.56 16.51 0.35
CA GLN A 154 1.98 16.52 0.00
C GLN A 154 2.62 15.14 0.25
N ALA A 155 3.83 14.96 -0.26
CA ALA A 155 4.61 13.74 -0.05
C ALA A 155 4.69 13.34 1.42
N HIS A 156 4.43 12.06 1.70
CA HIS A 156 4.57 11.51 3.04
C HIS A 156 5.58 10.36 3.08
N ILE A 157 5.38 9.31 2.27
CA ILE A 157 6.26 8.14 2.26
C ILE A 157 6.43 7.58 0.85
N TRP A 158 7.56 6.91 0.63
CA TRP A 158 7.78 6.05 -0.53
C TRP A 158 8.61 4.82 -0.13
N SER A 159 8.49 3.74 -0.89
CA SER A 159 9.29 2.52 -0.70
C SER A 159 9.57 1.81 -2.03
N SER A 160 10.62 1.00 -2.04
CA SER A 160 10.84 -0.03 -3.06
C SER A 160 10.97 -1.40 -2.38
N LEU A 161 10.22 -2.37 -2.87
CA LEU A 161 10.07 -3.69 -2.26
C LEU A 161 10.41 -4.77 -3.28
N GLU A 162 11.37 -5.62 -2.95
CA GLU A 162 11.72 -6.79 -3.73
C GLU A 162 10.70 -7.92 -3.49
N ARG A 163 10.34 -8.63 -4.56
CA ARG A 163 9.55 -9.85 -4.45
C ARG A 163 10.36 -10.92 -3.72
N GLN A 164 9.73 -11.56 -2.74
CA GLN A 164 10.31 -12.67 -2.01
C GLN A 164 9.99 -14.00 -2.69
N SER A 165 10.97 -14.91 -2.75
CA SER A 165 10.73 -16.32 -3.04
C SER A 165 10.31 -17.00 -1.74
N ASP A 166 9.17 -17.69 -1.77
CA ASP A 166 8.80 -18.63 -0.70
C ASP A 166 9.79 -19.80 -0.61
#